data_AF-A0A2K3JHL1-F1
#
_entry.id   AF-A0A2K3JHL1-F1
#
_cell.length_a   1.000
_cell.length_b   1.000
_cell.length_c   1.000
_cell.angle_alpha   90.00
_cell.angle_beta   90.00
_cell.angle_gamma   90.00
#
_symmetry.space_group_name_H-M   'P 1'
#
loop_
_entity.id
_entity.type
_entity.pdbx_description
1 polymer ?
#
loop_
_entity_poly.entity_id
_entity_poly.type
_entity_poly.pdbx_seq_one_letter_code
_entity_poly.pdbx_strand_id
1 'polypeptide(L)'
;TYIAHPMRGENEATYALREELEKTKDYTKAFHDYPDALNFEKAMLNRLIQSPDDFIGAFKELPKNLLLMFVNAYESFLFNKILSERIRRGLPLHQAVVGDVISPIRKNSTTSEIIAVKPSNIEKVNKQMLKKKAIVTGLLIGYDTVFADGEMGDIEHAVVESEKIDPRDFIIPEIPFLSSQGSRRALLALMPWIEWTLQPDEFSKGDQALQLCFELRKGCYATALLREFIKSNDPKKY
;
A
#
# COMPACT_ATOMS: atom_id res chain seq x y z
N THR A 1 17.57 0.50 -8.13
CA THR A 1 17.71 1.40 -6.96
C THR A 1 16.84 2.66 -7.10
N TYR A 2 16.68 3.50 -6.06
CA TYR A 2 15.83 4.72 -6.17
C TYR A 2 16.39 5.75 -7.17
N ILE A 3 17.72 5.94 -7.17
CA ILE A 3 18.40 6.88 -8.07
C ILE A 3 18.60 6.30 -9.48
N ALA A 4 18.65 4.97 -9.60
CA ALA A 4 18.83 4.25 -10.85
C ALA A 4 17.83 3.09 -10.89
N HIS A 5 16.75 3.20 -11.66
CA HIS A 5 15.82 2.11 -11.96
C HIS A 5 14.75 2.71 -12.89
N PRO A 6 14.96 2.65 -14.20
CA PRO A 6 14.08 3.32 -15.14
C PRO A 6 12.68 2.68 -15.12
N MET A 7 11.63 3.50 -14.96
CA MET A 7 10.26 3.00 -14.80
C MET A 7 9.44 3.17 -16.07
N ARG A 8 8.55 2.21 -16.35
CA ARG A 8 7.61 2.31 -17.46
C ARG A 8 6.68 3.52 -17.26
N GLY A 9 6.62 4.39 -18.27
CA GLY A 9 5.78 5.59 -18.26
C GLY A 9 6.49 6.87 -17.80
N GLU A 10 7.78 6.78 -17.46
CA GLU A 10 8.68 7.93 -17.29
C GLU A 10 9.01 8.57 -18.65
N ASN A 11 9.49 9.82 -18.65
CA ASN A 11 10.01 10.48 -19.85
C ASN A 11 11.22 9.71 -20.39
N GLU A 12 11.31 9.54 -21.71
CA GLU A 12 12.38 8.79 -22.39
C GLU A 12 13.79 9.28 -22.03
N ALA A 13 13.98 10.61 -21.88
CA ALA A 13 15.27 11.17 -21.51
C ALA A 13 15.68 10.74 -20.09
N THR A 14 14.77 10.84 -19.12
CA THR A 14 15.07 10.41 -17.75
C THR A 14 15.24 8.90 -17.63
N TYR A 15 14.45 8.13 -18.40
CA TYR A 15 14.60 6.69 -18.51
C TYR A 15 16.02 6.32 -18.94
N ALA A 16 16.53 6.93 -20.02
CA ALA A 16 17.88 6.66 -20.52
C ALA A 16 18.97 7.02 -19.49
N LEU A 17 18.83 8.16 -18.80
CA LEU A 17 19.77 8.57 -17.75
C LEU A 17 19.83 7.58 -16.59
N ARG A 18 18.66 7.10 -16.12
CA ARG A 18 18.58 6.09 -15.05
C ARG A 18 19.12 4.74 -15.49
N GLU A 19 18.87 4.35 -16.73
CA GLU A 19 19.38 3.12 -17.30
C GLU A 19 20.92 3.15 -17.40
N GLU A 20 21.47 4.29 -17.82
CA GLU A 20 22.91 4.48 -17.89
C GLU A 20 23.54 4.40 -16.49
N LEU A 21 23.00 5.11 -15.49
CA LEU A 21 23.53 5.04 -14.13
C LEU A 21 23.48 3.62 -13.55
N GLU A 22 22.41 2.85 -13.82
CA GLU A 22 22.29 1.46 -13.36
C GLU A 22 23.41 0.58 -13.95
N LYS A 23 23.81 0.82 -15.20
CA LYS A 23 24.88 0.07 -15.90
C LYS A 23 26.28 0.51 -15.46
N THR A 24 26.53 1.81 -15.37
CA THR A 24 27.88 2.36 -15.20
C THR A 24 28.26 2.59 -13.74
N LYS A 25 27.28 2.87 -12.88
CA LYS A 25 27.47 3.40 -11.52
C LYS A 25 28.35 4.66 -11.48
N ASP A 26 28.42 5.41 -12.58
CA ASP A 26 29.18 6.66 -12.64
C ASP A 26 28.36 7.79 -12.01
N TYR A 27 28.51 7.94 -10.69
CA TYR A 27 27.77 8.92 -9.90
C TYR A 27 28.10 10.36 -10.31
N THR A 28 29.35 10.64 -10.71
CA THR A 28 29.78 11.97 -11.13
C THR A 28 29.09 12.37 -12.43
N LYS A 29 29.13 11.49 -13.43
CA LYS A 29 28.43 11.73 -14.71
C LYS A 29 26.93 11.90 -14.49
N ALA A 30 26.30 10.99 -13.74
CA ALA A 30 24.86 11.06 -13.48
C ALA A 30 24.45 12.35 -12.75
N PHE A 31 25.26 12.83 -11.81
CA PHE A 31 24.97 14.09 -11.10
C PHE A 31 24.92 15.30 -12.05
N HIS A 32 25.79 15.34 -13.06
CA HIS A 32 25.81 16.41 -14.06
C HIS A 32 24.68 16.26 -15.09
N ASP A 33 24.39 15.04 -15.52
CA ASP A 33 23.43 14.78 -16.60
C ASP A 33 21.97 14.79 -16.09
N TYR A 34 21.73 14.50 -14.81
CA TYR A 34 20.37 14.48 -14.26
C TYR A 34 19.76 15.90 -14.22
N PRO A 35 18.51 16.06 -14.71
CA PRO A 35 17.84 17.36 -14.70
C PRO A 35 17.55 17.82 -13.26
N ASP A 36 17.42 19.13 -13.06
CA ASP A 36 17.22 19.73 -11.73
C ASP A 36 15.90 19.32 -11.04
N ALA A 37 14.92 18.83 -11.81
CA ALA A 37 13.71 18.23 -11.29
C ALA A 37 13.97 16.95 -10.45
N LEU A 38 15.14 16.30 -10.61
CA LEU A 38 15.59 15.15 -9.83
C LEU A 38 16.49 15.58 -8.67
N ASN A 39 16.07 16.60 -7.94
CA ASN A 39 16.84 17.18 -6.85
C ASN A 39 17.13 16.17 -5.73
N PHE A 40 16.20 15.25 -5.43
CA PHE A 40 16.40 14.20 -4.44
C PHE A 40 17.47 13.20 -4.88
N GLU A 41 17.43 12.76 -6.13
CA GLU A 41 18.44 11.87 -6.70
C GLU A 41 19.81 12.55 -6.76
N LYS A 42 19.86 13.82 -7.17
CA LYS A 42 21.11 14.60 -7.18
C LYS A 42 21.71 14.77 -5.78
N ALA A 43 20.89 14.95 -4.74
CA ALA A 43 21.36 15.00 -3.36
C ALA A 43 22.02 13.67 -2.93
N MET A 44 21.38 12.53 -3.24
CA MET A 44 21.95 11.21 -2.98
C MET A 44 23.24 10.97 -3.79
N LEU A 45 23.26 11.34 -5.07
CA LEU A 45 24.44 11.22 -5.94
C LEU A 45 25.62 12.02 -5.41
N ASN A 46 25.38 13.25 -4.95
CA ASN A 46 26.43 14.10 -4.38
C ASN A 46 27.09 13.45 -3.16
N ARG A 47 26.33 12.73 -2.33
CA ARG A 47 26.88 11.94 -1.22
C ARG A 47 27.71 10.75 -1.72
N LEU A 48 27.21 10.02 -2.72
CA LEU A 48 27.89 8.85 -3.28
C LEU A 48 29.16 9.21 -4.07
N ILE A 49 29.26 10.41 -4.63
CA ILE A 49 30.52 10.90 -5.23
C ILE A 49 31.63 10.99 -4.16
N GLN A 50 31.29 11.44 -2.96
CA GLN A 50 32.24 11.58 -1.85
C GLN A 50 32.53 10.24 -1.17
N SER A 51 31.55 9.34 -1.12
CA SER A 51 31.64 8.05 -0.45
C SER A 51 30.78 7.01 -1.21
N PRO A 52 31.36 6.33 -2.23
CA PRO A 52 30.62 5.48 -3.16
C PRO A 52 29.81 4.34 -2.52
N ASP A 53 30.26 3.86 -1.36
CA ASP A 53 29.61 2.74 -0.64
C ASP A 53 28.70 3.20 0.52
N ASP A 54 28.60 4.51 0.78
CA ASP A 54 27.76 5.07 1.86
C ASP A 54 26.29 5.23 1.42
N PHE A 55 25.64 4.11 1.10
CA PHE A 55 24.24 4.10 0.66
C PHE A 55 23.29 4.58 1.75
N ILE A 56 23.59 4.29 3.01
CA ILE A 56 22.80 4.73 4.16
C ILE A 56 22.90 6.26 4.31
N GLY A 57 24.11 6.82 4.23
CA GLY A 57 24.31 8.26 4.24
C GLY A 57 23.62 8.93 3.06
N ALA A 58 23.72 8.37 1.85
CA ALA A 58 23.02 8.88 0.69
C ALA A 58 21.51 8.90 0.91
N PHE A 59 20.94 7.82 1.43
CA PHE A 59 19.51 7.75 1.72
C PHE A 59 19.10 8.80 2.76
N LYS A 60 19.92 9.07 3.79
CA LYS A 60 19.67 10.09 4.81
C LYS A 60 19.62 11.54 4.28
N GLU A 61 20.07 11.79 3.05
CA GLU A 61 19.91 13.10 2.39
C GLU A 61 18.45 13.40 2.03
N LEU A 62 17.59 12.37 1.96
CA LEU A 62 16.19 12.53 1.60
C LEU A 62 15.37 13.12 2.77
N PRO A 63 14.31 13.91 2.48
CA PRO A 63 13.41 14.40 3.52
C PRO A 63 12.75 13.25 4.29
N LYS A 64 12.55 13.44 5.60
CA LYS A 64 11.95 12.45 6.51
C LYS A 64 10.66 11.81 5.99
N ASN A 65 9.76 12.60 5.40
CA ASN A 65 8.48 12.10 4.89
C ASN A 65 8.66 11.18 3.67
N LEU A 66 9.65 11.46 2.81
CA LEU A 66 9.96 10.63 1.66
C LEU A 66 10.59 9.31 2.12
N LEU A 67 11.47 9.35 3.12
CA LEU A 67 12.04 8.16 3.73
C LEU A 67 10.97 7.22 4.30
N LEU A 68 10.02 7.78 5.04
CA LEU A 68 8.91 6.99 5.61
C LEU A 68 8.02 6.36 4.52
N MET A 69 7.92 7.01 3.36
CA MET A 69 7.12 6.51 2.23
C MET A 69 7.63 5.16 1.71
N PHE A 70 8.94 4.89 1.73
CA PHE A 70 9.47 3.61 1.23
C PHE A 70 8.99 2.42 2.07
N VAL A 71 9.06 2.54 3.40
CA VAL A 71 8.60 1.49 4.32
C VAL A 71 7.09 1.32 4.19
N ASN A 72 6.33 2.42 4.26
CA ASN A 72 4.86 2.40 4.14
C ASN A 72 4.38 1.83 2.79
N ALA A 73 5.12 2.10 1.70
CA ALA A 73 4.80 1.58 0.37
C ALA A 73 5.01 0.06 0.31
N TYR A 74 6.07 -0.45 0.93
CA TYR A 74 6.33 -1.89 0.99
C TYR A 74 5.30 -2.63 1.85
N GLU A 75 4.97 -2.08 3.02
CA GLU A 75 3.87 -2.61 3.85
C GLU A 75 2.53 -2.65 3.10
N SER A 76 2.23 -1.57 2.37
CA SER A 76 1.00 -1.47 1.56
C SER A 76 0.98 -2.46 0.41
N PHE A 77 2.14 -2.72 -0.21
CA PHE A 77 2.29 -3.73 -1.25
C PHE A 77 1.96 -5.14 -0.72
N LEU A 78 2.50 -5.50 0.45
CA LEU A 78 2.24 -6.80 1.08
C LEU A 78 0.78 -6.92 1.51
N PHE A 79 0.22 -5.88 2.12
CA PHE A 79 -1.21 -5.82 2.46
C PHE A 79 -2.10 -6.05 1.22
N ASN A 80 -1.77 -5.44 0.08
CA ASN A 80 -2.52 -5.61 -1.16
C ASN A 80 -2.42 -7.04 -1.71
N LYS A 81 -1.24 -7.68 -1.61
CA LYS A 81 -1.05 -9.09 -1.97
C LYS A 81 -1.91 -10.01 -1.10
N ILE A 82 -1.90 -9.78 0.22
CA ILE A 82 -2.71 -10.51 1.21
C ILE A 82 -4.21 -10.38 0.92
N LEU A 83 -4.69 -9.15 0.68
CA LEU A 83 -6.09 -8.91 0.30
C LEU A 83 -6.45 -9.64 -0.99
N SER A 84 -5.58 -9.59 -2.00
CA SER A 84 -5.79 -10.27 -3.28
C SER A 84 -5.85 -11.80 -3.13
N GLU A 85 -4.98 -12.37 -2.29
CA GLU A 85 -4.98 -13.79 -1.96
C GLU A 85 -6.29 -14.22 -1.29
N ARG A 86 -6.75 -13.47 -0.29
CA ARG A 86 -8.02 -13.74 0.40
C ARG A 86 -9.19 -13.78 -0.59
N ILE A 87 -9.28 -12.79 -1.48
CA ILE A 87 -10.31 -12.74 -2.51
C ILE A 87 -10.20 -13.96 -3.43
N ARG A 88 -8.98 -14.33 -3.86
CA ARG A 88 -8.76 -15.45 -4.77
C ARG A 88 -9.13 -16.80 -4.17
N ARG A 89 -8.94 -16.99 -2.87
CA ARG A 89 -9.38 -18.19 -2.14
C ARG A 89 -10.89 -18.21 -1.84
N GLY A 90 -11.63 -17.16 -2.22
CA GLY A 90 -13.07 -17.07 -2.02
C GLY A 90 -13.47 -16.75 -0.58
N LEU A 91 -12.51 -16.33 0.26
CA LEU A 91 -12.80 -15.93 1.62
C LEU A 91 -13.55 -14.59 1.61
N PRO A 92 -14.67 -14.49 2.35
CA PRO A 92 -15.50 -13.31 2.34
C PRO A 92 -14.81 -12.13 3.03
N LEU A 93 -15.08 -10.92 2.53
CA LEU A 93 -14.60 -9.67 3.14
C LEU A 93 -15.63 -9.06 4.12
N HIS A 94 -16.91 -9.39 3.94
CA HIS A 94 -18.04 -8.81 4.70
C HIS A 94 -18.47 -9.66 5.91
N GLN A 95 -17.85 -10.81 6.12
CA GLN A 95 -18.04 -11.68 7.29
C GLN A 95 -16.69 -12.27 7.67
N ALA A 96 -16.53 -12.59 8.95
CA ALA A 96 -15.35 -13.25 9.47
C ALA A 96 -15.47 -14.77 9.38
N VAL A 97 -14.32 -15.42 9.16
CA VAL A 97 -14.13 -16.87 9.33
C VAL A 97 -13.30 -17.14 10.59
N VAL A 98 -13.32 -18.38 11.09
CA VAL A 98 -12.48 -18.76 12.24
C VAL A 98 -11.01 -18.53 11.88
N GLY A 99 -10.28 -17.91 12.78
CA GLY A 99 -8.87 -17.54 12.62
C GLY A 99 -8.66 -16.09 12.17
N ASP A 100 -9.69 -15.42 11.65
CA ASP A 100 -9.58 -14.00 11.30
C ASP A 100 -9.23 -13.13 12.52
N VAL A 101 -8.63 -11.97 12.22
CA VAL A 101 -8.51 -10.85 13.17
C VAL A 101 -9.44 -9.73 12.73
N ILE A 102 -10.35 -9.32 13.62
CA ILE A 102 -11.27 -8.21 13.38
C ILE A 102 -10.90 -6.99 14.24
N SER A 103 -11.32 -5.81 13.80
CA SER A 103 -11.26 -4.58 14.58
C SER A 103 -12.66 -4.04 14.84
N PRO A 104 -12.99 -3.62 16.08
CA PRO A 104 -14.20 -2.88 16.38
C PRO A 104 -14.29 -1.57 15.62
N ILE A 105 -15.52 -1.16 15.30
CA ILE A 105 -15.82 0.14 14.68
C ILE A 105 -16.52 1.02 15.72
N ARG A 106 -15.93 2.19 15.99
CA ARG A 106 -16.52 3.23 16.86
C ARG A 106 -16.53 4.55 16.10
N LYS A 107 -17.63 5.31 16.18
CA LYS A 107 -17.81 6.58 15.46
C LYS A 107 -17.43 6.50 13.97
N ASN A 108 -17.80 5.40 13.31
CA ASN A 108 -17.40 5.15 11.92
C ASN A 108 -15.87 5.22 11.74
N SER A 109 -15.09 4.54 12.58
CA SER A 109 -13.64 4.35 12.41
C SER A 109 -13.20 3.06 13.11
N THR A 110 -12.18 2.39 12.57
CA THR A 110 -11.56 1.25 13.25
C THR A 110 -10.82 1.72 14.49
N THR A 111 -10.75 0.86 15.50
CA THR A 111 -9.96 1.09 16.71
C THR A 111 -8.62 0.36 16.62
N SER A 112 -7.66 0.71 17.48
CA SER A 112 -6.43 -0.07 17.66
C SER A 112 -6.68 -1.45 18.30
N GLU A 113 -7.84 -1.64 18.93
CA GLU A 113 -8.27 -2.93 19.48
C GLU A 113 -8.45 -3.96 18.35
N ILE A 114 -7.91 -5.15 18.58
CA ILE A 114 -8.02 -6.31 17.68
C ILE A 114 -8.60 -7.50 18.45
N ILE A 115 -9.41 -8.31 17.76
CA ILE A 115 -10.08 -9.47 18.35
C ILE A 115 -9.87 -10.66 17.42
N ALA A 116 -9.26 -11.73 17.94
CA ALA A 116 -9.15 -13.00 17.23
C ALA A 116 -10.51 -13.72 17.18
N VAL A 117 -10.86 -14.21 16.00
CA VAL A 117 -12.12 -14.93 15.75
C VAL A 117 -11.90 -16.41 16.02
N LYS A 118 -12.62 -16.93 17.00
CA LYS A 118 -12.57 -18.32 17.47
C LYS A 118 -13.92 -19.00 17.22
N PRO A 119 -13.99 -20.34 17.21
CA PRO A 119 -15.27 -21.04 17.08
C PRO A 119 -16.30 -20.60 18.13
N SER A 120 -15.85 -20.23 19.33
CA SER A 120 -16.71 -19.79 20.44
C SER A 120 -17.28 -18.38 20.30
N ASN A 121 -16.72 -17.51 19.45
CA ASN A 121 -17.15 -16.11 19.32
C ASN A 121 -17.63 -15.72 17.91
N ILE A 122 -17.46 -16.58 16.90
CA ILE A 122 -17.72 -16.27 15.49
C ILE A 122 -19.15 -15.78 15.23
N GLU A 123 -20.15 -16.41 15.84
CA GLU A 123 -21.56 -15.99 15.69
C GLU A 123 -21.78 -14.56 16.20
N LYS A 124 -21.20 -14.22 17.36
CA LYS A 124 -21.27 -12.89 17.95
C LYS A 124 -20.53 -11.87 17.08
N VAL A 125 -19.34 -12.22 16.60
CA VAL A 125 -18.53 -11.37 15.72
C VAL A 125 -19.30 -11.04 14.44
N ASN A 126 -19.81 -12.05 13.74
CA ASN A 126 -20.57 -11.87 12.50
C ASN A 126 -21.86 -11.07 12.74
N LYS A 127 -22.54 -11.25 13.88
CA LYS A 127 -23.67 -10.40 14.28
C LYS A 127 -23.28 -8.93 14.48
N GLN A 128 -22.08 -8.63 14.98
CA GLN A 128 -21.59 -7.25 15.08
C GLN A 128 -21.17 -6.68 13.73
N MET A 129 -20.60 -7.49 12.85
CA MET A 129 -20.25 -7.08 11.48
C MET A 129 -21.50 -6.72 10.67
N LEU A 130 -22.58 -7.51 10.76
CA LEU A 130 -23.87 -7.18 10.16
C LEU A 130 -24.42 -5.83 10.66
N LYS A 131 -24.13 -5.47 11.91
CA LYS A 131 -24.47 -4.17 12.51
C LYS A 131 -23.46 -3.07 12.20
N LYS A 132 -22.48 -3.32 11.33
CA LYS A 132 -21.37 -2.40 10.98
C LYS A 132 -20.55 -1.94 12.21
N LYS A 133 -20.44 -2.80 13.23
CA LYS A 133 -19.71 -2.54 14.49
C LYS A 133 -18.36 -3.26 14.60
N ALA A 134 -18.03 -4.11 13.63
CA ALA A 134 -16.73 -4.76 13.50
C ALA A 134 -16.40 -4.98 12.02
N ILE A 135 -15.11 -5.16 11.71
CA ILE A 135 -14.62 -5.38 10.35
C ILE A 135 -13.42 -6.33 10.34
N VAL A 136 -13.32 -7.17 9.32
CA VAL A 136 -12.14 -8.03 9.11
C VAL A 136 -10.95 -7.15 8.72
N THR A 137 -9.80 -7.50 9.25
CA THR A 137 -8.53 -6.81 8.99
C THR A 137 -7.53 -7.75 8.31
N GLY A 138 -6.59 -7.16 7.59
CA GLY A 138 -5.38 -7.81 7.10
C GLY A 138 -4.14 -7.26 7.79
N LEU A 139 -3.07 -8.03 7.69
CA LEU A 139 -1.76 -7.68 8.20
C LEU A 139 -1.16 -6.47 7.47
N LEU A 140 -0.69 -5.48 8.23
CA LEU A 140 0.29 -4.50 7.79
C LEU A 140 1.58 -4.85 8.53
N ILE A 141 2.47 -5.60 7.87
CA ILE A 141 3.64 -6.21 8.51
C ILE A 141 4.55 -5.15 9.16
N GLY A 142 5.22 -5.55 10.23
CA GLY A 142 6.21 -4.79 10.96
C GLY A 142 6.83 -5.70 12.03
N TYR A 143 7.72 -5.16 12.86
CA TYR A 143 8.51 -5.98 13.78
C TYR A 143 7.71 -6.60 14.93
N ASP A 144 6.51 -6.09 15.22
CA ASP A 144 5.64 -6.55 16.32
C ASP A 144 4.19 -6.58 15.84
N THR A 145 3.92 -7.50 14.91
CA THR A 145 2.61 -7.65 14.30
C THR A 145 1.91 -8.92 14.71
N VAL A 146 0.58 -8.86 14.69
CA VAL A 146 -0.29 -10.00 15.00
C VAL A 146 -0.77 -10.63 13.69
N PHE A 147 -0.29 -11.83 13.42
CA PHE A 147 -0.80 -12.68 12.35
C PHE A 147 -2.18 -13.24 12.74
N ALA A 148 -3.00 -13.47 11.74
CA ALA A 148 -4.23 -14.25 11.86
C ALA A 148 -3.91 -15.74 12.03
N ASP A 149 -4.90 -16.51 12.47
CA ASP A 149 -4.86 -17.98 12.50
C ASP A 149 -5.65 -18.56 11.31
N GLY A 150 -5.59 -19.88 11.15
CA GLY A 150 -6.37 -20.61 10.14
C GLY A 150 -6.04 -20.15 8.72
N GLU A 151 -7.02 -20.19 7.82
CA GLU A 151 -6.79 -19.91 6.40
C GLU A 151 -6.30 -18.47 6.15
N MET A 152 -6.75 -17.49 6.95
CA MET A 152 -6.25 -16.13 6.85
C MET A 152 -4.79 -16.03 7.32
N GLY A 153 -4.42 -16.76 8.38
CA GLY A 153 -3.03 -16.89 8.82
C GLY A 153 -2.14 -17.50 7.73
N ASP A 154 -2.59 -18.59 7.10
CA ASP A 154 -1.86 -19.25 6.01
C ASP A 154 -1.60 -18.28 4.84
N ILE A 155 -2.57 -17.41 4.52
CA ILE A 155 -2.41 -16.36 3.51
C ILE A 155 -1.33 -15.36 3.94
N GLU A 156 -1.41 -14.86 5.17
CA GLU A 156 -0.48 -13.84 5.67
C GLU A 156 0.96 -14.37 5.72
N HIS A 157 1.15 -15.58 6.25
CA HIS A 157 2.45 -16.26 6.28
C HIS A 157 2.98 -16.51 4.87
N ALA A 158 2.17 -17.07 3.96
CA ALA A 158 2.63 -17.37 2.60
C ALA A 158 3.10 -16.13 1.84
N VAL A 159 2.42 -14.98 2.01
CA VAL A 159 2.85 -13.73 1.35
C VAL A 159 4.17 -13.23 1.94
N VAL A 160 4.32 -13.20 3.26
CA VAL A 160 5.55 -12.76 3.93
C VAL A 160 6.74 -13.66 3.58
N GLU A 161 6.53 -14.98 3.61
CA GLU A 161 7.55 -15.97 3.25
C GLU A 161 7.95 -15.89 1.77
N SER A 162 7.00 -15.62 0.86
CA SER A 162 7.28 -15.49 -0.58
C SER A 162 8.23 -14.33 -0.89
N GLU A 163 8.23 -13.30 -0.03
CA GLU A 163 9.08 -12.13 -0.13
C GLU A 163 10.37 -12.27 0.69
N LYS A 164 10.53 -13.40 1.40
CA LYS A 164 11.69 -13.73 2.24
C LYS A 164 12.00 -12.67 3.30
N ILE A 165 10.95 -12.11 3.88
CA ILE A 165 11.06 -11.06 4.90
C ILE A 165 10.99 -11.68 6.28
N ASP A 166 11.88 -11.27 7.17
CA ASP A 166 11.74 -11.47 8.61
C ASP A 166 11.10 -10.22 9.22
N PRO A 167 10.12 -10.33 10.15
CA PRO A 167 9.59 -9.16 10.85
C PRO A 167 10.68 -8.23 11.43
N ARG A 168 11.84 -8.77 11.84
CA ARG A 168 12.97 -7.99 12.34
C ARG A 168 13.62 -7.07 11.30
N ASP A 169 13.39 -7.31 10.01
CA ASP A 169 13.85 -6.41 8.92
C ASP A 169 13.17 -5.04 8.99
N PHE A 170 12.03 -4.93 9.69
CA PHE A 170 11.36 -3.66 9.96
C PHE A 170 11.94 -2.93 11.18
N ILE A 171 13.02 -3.43 11.78
CA ILE A 171 13.85 -2.70 12.72
C ILE A 171 15.06 -2.16 11.93
N ILE A 172 15.19 -0.85 11.85
CA ILE A 172 16.21 -0.17 11.05
C ILE A 172 17.09 0.68 11.98
N PRO A 173 18.11 0.09 12.64
CA PRO A 173 18.94 0.80 13.62
C PRO A 173 19.66 2.02 13.06
N GLU A 174 20.02 2.00 11.78
CA GLU A 174 20.72 3.08 11.10
C GLU A 174 19.85 4.33 10.95
N ILE A 175 18.52 4.14 10.85
CA ILE A 175 17.51 5.18 10.71
C ILE A 175 16.29 4.82 11.57
N PRO A 176 16.37 4.94 12.92
CA PRO A 176 15.39 4.35 13.83
C PRO A 176 13.94 4.76 13.59
N PHE A 177 13.70 5.99 13.13
CA PHE A 177 12.33 6.47 12.86
C PHE A 177 11.66 5.79 11.65
N LEU A 178 12.41 5.03 10.85
CA LEU A 178 11.87 4.19 9.78
C LEU A 178 11.48 2.79 10.28
N SER A 179 11.85 2.43 11.51
CA SER A 179 11.43 1.17 12.09
C SER A 179 9.91 1.19 12.26
N SER A 180 9.25 0.13 11.79
CA SER A 180 7.79 0.04 11.83
C SER A 180 7.33 -1.12 12.69
N GLN A 181 6.49 -0.80 13.67
CA GLN A 181 5.85 -1.81 14.51
C GLN A 181 4.89 -2.68 13.70
N GLY A 182 4.35 -2.14 12.61
CA GLY A 182 3.25 -2.73 11.86
C GLY A 182 1.91 -2.61 12.59
N SER A 183 0.84 -3.10 11.97
CA SER A 183 -0.52 -3.02 12.53
C SER A 183 -1.51 -3.98 11.83
N ARG A 184 -2.81 -3.80 12.10
CA ARG A 184 -3.91 -4.41 11.36
C ARG A 184 -4.69 -3.32 10.64
N ARG A 185 -4.99 -3.54 9.36
CA ARG A 185 -5.76 -2.61 8.53
C ARG A 185 -7.05 -3.25 8.04
N ALA A 186 -8.17 -2.53 8.05
CA ALA A 186 -9.43 -3.03 7.52
C ALA A 186 -9.30 -3.46 6.05
N LEU A 187 -9.86 -4.63 5.71
CA LEU A 187 -9.87 -5.14 4.33
C LEU A 187 -10.90 -4.45 3.43
N LEU A 188 -11.96 -3.89 4.04
CA LEU A 188 -12.98 -3.11 3.33
C LEU A 188 -12.96 -1.66 3.78
N ALA A 189 -13.11 -0.75 2.82
CA ALA A 189 -13.46 0.63 3.10
C ALA A 189 -14.95 0.70 3.46
N LEU A 190 -15.26 1.38 4.56
CA LEU A 190 -16.65 1.63 4.93
C LEU A 190 -17.17 2.87 4.22
N MET A 191 -18.12 2.64 3.32
CA MET A 191 -18.85 3.66 2.59
C MET A 191 -20.28 3.74 3.17
N PRO A 192 -20.67 4.85 3.81
CA PRO A 192 -21.98 4.97 4.44
C PRO A 192 -23.12 5.03 3.42
N TRP A 193 -22.89 5.70 2.28
CA TRP A 193 -23.85 5.90 1.21
C TRP A 193 -23.15 6.08 -0.14
N ILE A 194 -23.88 5.77 -1.21
CA ILE A 194 -23.52 6.03 -2.60
C ILE A 194 -24.80 6.30 -3.38
N GLU A 195 -24.78 7.35 -4.19
CA GLU A 195 -25.83 7.71 -5.12
C GLU A 195 -25.26 7.74 -6.53
N TRP A 196 -26.08 7.38 -7.51
CA TRP A 196 -25.66 7.36 -8.90
C TRP A 196 -26.79 7.79 -9.83
N THR A 197 -26.41 8.45 -10.93
CA THR A 197 -27.30 8.81 -12.03
C THR A 197 -26.61 8.59 -13.37
N LEU A 198 -27.40 8.22 -14.38
CA LEU A 198 -26.95 8.20 -15.77
C LEU A 198 -27.49 9.43 -16.49
N GLN A 199 -26.63 10.10 -17.23
CA GLN A 199 -26.98 11.28 -18.03
C GLN A 199 -26.30 11.22 -19.41
N PRO A 200 -26.79 11.93 -20.43
CA PRO A 200 -26.07 12.04 -21.70
C PRO A 200 -24.65 12.56 -21.50
N ASP A 201 -23.67 11.98 -22.20
CA ASP A 201 -22.29 12.47 -22.18
C ASP A 201 -22.19 13.79 -22.97
N GLU A 202 -21.69 14.83 -22.32
CA GLU A 202 -21.50 16.16 -22.90
C GLU A 202 -20.31 16.21 -23.88
N PHE A 203 -19.37 15.25 -23.78
CA PHE A 203 -18.15 15.19 -24.59
C PHE A 203 -18.25 14.18 -25.73
N SER A 204 -19.10 13.16 -25.60
CA SER A 204 -19.26 12.09 -26.60
C SER A 204 -20.71 11.93 -27.01
N LYS A 205 -21.03 12.36 -28.24
CA LYS A 205 -22.39 12.33 -28.76
C LYS A 205 -22.88 10.88 -28.93
N GLY A 206 -23.88 10.50 -28.14
CA GLY A 206 -24.50 9.17 -28.18
C GLY A 206 -24.12 8.28 -27.00
N ASP A 207 -23.14 8.68 -26.20
CA ASP A 207 -22.73 7.96 -24.99
C ASP A 207 -23.46 8.48 -23.75
N GLN A 208 -23.38 7.70 -22.67
CA GLN A 208 -23.87 8.09 -21.35
C GLN A 208 -22.72 8.30 -20.38
N ALA A 209 -22.83 9.32 -19.55
CA ALA A 209 -21.97 9.57 -18.41
C ALA A 209 -22.61 9.01 -17.12
N LEU A 210 -21.80 8.34 -16.30
CA LEU A 210 -22.15 7.90 -14.95
C LEU A 210 -21.68 8.95 -13.94
N GLN A 211 -22.63 9.60 -13.26
CA GLN A 211 -22.33 10.47 -12.13
C GLN A 211 -22.44 9.67 -10.83
N LEU A 212 -21.40 9.71 -10.00
CA LEU A 212 -21.35 9.07 -8.69
C LEU A 212 -21.16 10.12 -7.60
N CYS A 213 -21.96 10.03 -6.53
CA CYS A 213 -21.83 10.85 -5.34
C CYS A 213 -21.71 9.92 -4.13
N PHE A 214 -20.65 10.06 -3.33
CA PHE A 214 -20.38 9.17 -2.19
C PHE A 214 -19.46 9.84 -1.18
N GLU A 215 -19.40 9.25 0.02
CA GLU A 215 -18.47 9.64 1.08
C GLU A 215 -17.46 8.53 1.34
N LEU A 216 -16.18 8.90 1.40
CA LEU A 216 -15.10 8.02 1.83
C LEU A 216 -14.39 8.61 3.04
N ARG A 217 -13.89 7.73 3.90
CA ARG A 217 -13.08 8.14 5.05
C ARG A 217 -11.69 8.59 4.62
N LYS A 218 -11.06 9.41 5.46
CA LYS A 218 -9.65 9.77 5.31
C LYS A 218 -8.79 8.51 5.15
N GLY A 219 -7.89 8.52 4.16
CA GLY A 219 -7.02 7.37 3.83
C GLY A 219 -7.64 6.36 2.87
N CYS A 220 -8.90 6.53 2.46
CA CYS A 220 -9.49 5.83 1.32
C CYS A 220 -9.38 6.72 0.07
N TYR A 221 -9.16 6.10 -1.08
CA TYR A 221 -8.99 6.79 -2.35
C TYR A 221 -10.20 6.53 -3.25
N ALA A 222 -10.76 7.57 -3.86
CA ALA A 222 -11.88 7.44 -4.80
C ALA A 222 -11.55 6.49 -5.97
N THR A 223 -10.30 6.51 -6.44
CA THR A 223 -9.81 5.62 -7.51
C THR A 223 -9.96 4.13 -7.16
N ALA A 224 -9.79 3.75 -5.89
CA ALA A 224 -9.99 2.37 -5.45
C ALA A 224 -11.46 1.94 -5.57
N LEU A 225 -12.41 2.84 -5.30
CA LEU A 225 -13.84 2.60 -5.51
C LEU A 225 -14.18 2.57 -7.00
N LEU A 226 -13.75 3.58 -7.76
CA LEU A 226 -14.05 3.71 -9.19
C LEU A 226 -13.52 2.52 -9.99
N ARG A 227 -12.39 1.93 -9.59
CA ARG A 227 -11.87 0.70 -10.19
C ARG A 227 -12.86 -0.46 -10.15
N GLU A 228 -13.72 -0.52 -9.13
CA GLU A 228 -14.76 -1.55 -9.01
C GLU A 228 -15.95 -1.34 -9.96
N PHE A 229 -16.09 -0.15 -10.55
CA PHE A 229 -17.10 0.14 -11.58
C PHE A 229 -16.49 0.13 -13.00
N ILE A 230 -15.35 0.79 -13.19
CA ILE A 230 -14.74 1.02 -14.51
C ILE A 230 -14.08 -0.27 -15.05
N LYS A 231 -13.45 -1.07 -14.17
CA LYS A 231 -12.74 -2.31 -14.55
C LYS A 231 -11.73 -2.14 -15.71
N SER A 232 -11.13 -0.96 -15.84
CA SER A 232 -10.07 -0.68 -16.83
C SER A 232 -8.75 -1.35 -16.46
N ASN A 233 -8.04 -1.85 -17.46
CA ASN A 233 -6.66 -2.36 -17.32
C ASN A 233 -5.60 -1.23 -17.34
N ASP A 234 -5.99 -0.02 -17.75
CA ASP A 234 -5.13 1.17 -17.71
C ASP A 234 -5.39 1.93 -16.39
N PRO A 235 -4.39 1.99 -15.47
CA PRO A 235 -4.56 2.68 -14.19
C PRO A 235 -4.69 4.19 -14.34
N LYS A 236 -4.42 4.78 -15.51
CA LYS A 236 -4.62 6.22 -15.79
C LYS A 236 -6.04 6.56 -16.26
N LYS A 237 -6.85 5.54 -16.57
CA LYS A 237 -8.24 5.72 -16.98
C LYS A 237 -9.15 5.57 -15.76
N TYR A 238 -9.46 6.70 -15.14
CA TYR A 238 -10.45 6.87 -14.08
C TYR A 238 -11.33 8.09 -14.38
#